data_AF-A0A8J3LB74-F1
#
_entry.id   AF-A0A8J3LB74-F1
#
_cell.length_a   1.000
_cell.length_b   1.000
_cell.length_c   1.000
_cell.angle_alpha   90.00
_cell.angle_beta   90.00
_cell.angle_gamma   90.00
#
_symmetry.space_group_name_H-M   'P 1'
#
loop_
_entity.id
_entity.type
_entity.pdbx_description
1 polymer ?
#
loop_
_entity_poly.entity_id
_entity_poly.type
_entity_poly.pdbx_seq_one_letter_code
_entity_poly.pdbx_strand_id
1 'polypeptide(L)' 'MPDQPTPTTPTAAKTIDKAKVLAALRDSGQDARAEFVDRQLPDLIDIDSNAGLLRTLGLDVAELNR' A
#
# COMPACT_ATOMS: atom_id res chain seq x y z
N MET A 1 36.52 -10.27 -1.37
CA MET A 1 35.32 -10.12 -2.21
C MET A 1 35.51 -11.00 -3.45
N PRO A 2 34.45 -11.71 -3.87
CA PRO A 2 33.55 -11.11 -4.84
C PRO A 2 32.09 -11.04 -4.37
N ASP A 3 31.46 -9.96 -4.83
CA ASP A 3 30.03 -9.69 -5.00
C ASP A 3 29.05 -9.98 -3.85
N GLN A 4 28.75 -8.90 -3.11
CA GLN A 4 27.39 -8.68 -2.64
C GLN A 4 26.43 -8.83 -3.83
N PRO A 5 25.39 -9.67 -3.79
CA PRO A 5 24.16 -9.23 -4.42
C PRO A 5 23.78 -7.99 -3.62
N THR A 6 23.89 -6.85 -4.28
CA THR A 6 23.31 -5.56 -3.89
C THR A 6 22.13 -5.73 -2.91
N PRO A 7 21.98 -4.92 -1.84
CA PRO A 7 20.62 -4.47 -1.56
C PRO A 7 20.22 -3.79 -2.85
N THR A 8 19.52 -4.50 -3.73
CA THR A 8 18.98 -3.94 -4.97
C THR A 8 18.27 -2.70 -4.48
N THR A 9 18.85 -1.57 -4.87
CA THR A 9 18.43 -0.19 -4.71
C THR A 9 17.18 -0.03 -3.83
N PRO A 10 17.15 0.85 -2.81
CA PRO A 10 15.88 1.47 -2.46
C PRO A 10 15.47 2.36 -3.64
N THR A 11 15.14 1.76 -4.79
CA THR A 11 13.99 2.21 -5.56
C THR A 11 12.92 2.24 -4.50
N ALA A 12 12.44 3.43 -4.18
CA ALA A 12 11.48 3.69 -3.13
C ALA A 12 10.24 2.81 -3.33
N ALA A 13 10.32 1.55 -2.93
CA ALA A 13 9.22 0.61 -2.87
C ALA A 13 8.34 1.20 -1.78
N LYS A 14 7.36 1.97 -2.22
CA LYS A 14 6.35 2.55 -1.34
C LYS A 14 5.51 1.39 -0.84
N THR A 15 6.02 0.71 0.16
CA THR A 15 5.23 -0.23 0.94
C THR A 15 4.57 0.58 2.04
N ILE A 16 3.25 0.48 2.11
CA ILE A 16 2.48 1.11 3.18
C ILE A 16 1.86 0.03 4.05
N ASP A 17 1.90 0.25 5.36
CA ASP A 17 1.17 -0.57 6.29
C ASP A 17 -0.33 -0.51 5.97
N LYS A 18 -0.94 -1.69 5.84
CA LYS A 18 -2.38 -1.82 5.68
C LYS A 18 -3.13 -1.07 6.78
N ALA A 19 -2.62 -1.10 8.01
CA ALA A 19 -3.19 -0.35 9.13
C ALA A 19 -3.33 1.16 8.84
N LYS A 20 -2.36 1.78 8.15
CA LYS A 20 -2.46 3.19 7.73
C LYS A 20 -3.54 3.40 6.67
N VAL A 21 -3.65 2.48 5.71
CA VAL A 21 -4.71 2.50 4.70
C VAL A 21 -6.08 2.35 5.36
N LEU A 22 -6.24 1.39 6.27
CA LEU A 22 -7.47 1.19 7.02
C LEU A 22 -7.87 2.42 7.84
N ALA A 23 -6.90 3.04 8.51
CA ALA A 23 -7.13 4.26 9.29
C ALA A 23 -7.61 5.42 8.40
N ALA A 24 -6.94 5.66 7.26
CA ALA A 24 -7.35 6.70 6.31
C ALA A 24 -8.75 6.44 5.73
N LEU A 25 -9.07 5.17 5.47
CA LEU A 25 -10.37 4.78 4.91
C LEU A 25 -11.49 4.98 5.92
N ARG A 26 -11.26 4.60 7.19
CA ARG A 26 -12.21 4.83 8.28
C ARG A 26 -12.40 6.33 8.55
N ASP A 27 -11.32 7.12 8.51
CA ASP A 27 -11.38 8.58 8.67
C ASP A 27 -12.21 9.24 7.55
N SER A 28 -12.10 8.73 6.32
CA SER A 28 -12.94 9.14 5.19
C SER A 28 -14.38 8.57 5.21
N GLY A 29 -14.77 7.80 6.24
CA GLY A 29 -16.09 7.16 6.33
C GLY A 29 -16.30 6.01 5.32
N GLN A 30 -15.21 5.43 4.81
CA GLN A 30 -15.21 4.32 3.87
C GLN A 30 -14.93 2.99 4.56
N ASP A 31 -15.63 2.70 5.66
CA ASP A 31 -15.48 1.48 6.46
C ASP A 31 -15.64 0.20 5.64
N ALA A 32 -16.58 0.19 4.67
CA ALA A 32 -16.78 -0.96 3.78
C ALA A 32 -15.54 -1.25 2.92
N ARG A 33 -14.82 -0.20 2.48
CA ARG A 33 -13.55 -0.37 1.76
C ARG A 33 -12.44 -0.79 2.72
N ALA A 34 -12.46 -0.32 3.96
CA ALA A 34 -11.45 -0.71 4.96
C ALA A 34 -11.54 -2.22 5.22
N GLU A 35 -12.74 -2.73 5.48
CA GLU A 35 -12.98 -4.17 5.66
C GLU A 35 -12.64 -5.02 4.42
N PHE A 36 -12.77 -4.45 3.22
CA PHE A 36 -12.36 -5.12 1.99
C PHE A 36 -10.83 -5.19 1.88
N VAL A 37 -10.15 -4.06 2.08
CA VAL A 37 -8.67 -3.97 2.11
C VAL A 37 -8.10 -4.89 3.18
N ASP A 38 -8.71 -4.93 4.38
CA ASP A 38 -8.28 -5.79 5.47
C ASP A 38 -8.25 -7.27 5.08
N ARG A 39 -9.28 -7.72 4.34
CA ARG A 39 -9.43 -9.12 3.92
C ARG A 39 -8.69 -9.48 2.65
N GLN A 40 -8.47 -8.53 1.74
CA GLN A 40 -7.83 -8.78 0.46
C GLN A 40 -6.34 -8.54 0.46
N LEU A 41 -5.87 -7.58 1.26
CA LEU A 41 -4.49 -7.15 1.22
C LEU A 41 -3.69 -7.66 2.44
N PRO A 42 -2.42 -8.04 2.22
CA PRO A 42 -1.50 -8.39 3.29
C PRO A 42 -1.13 -7.15 4.12
N ASP A 43 -0.45 -7.39 5.25
CA ASP A 43 -0.08 -6.33 6.21
C ASP A 43 0.78 -5.22 5.58
N LEU A 44 1.64 -5.58 4.63
CA LEU A 44 2.43 -4.66 3.81
C LEU A 44 1.87 -4.61 2.40
N ILE A 45 1.36 -3.43 2.00
CA ILE A 45 0.83 -3.20 0.67
C ILE A 45 1.91 -2.53 -0.17
N ASP A 46 2.40 -3.25 -1.17
CA ASP A 46 3.27 -2.64 -2.18
C ASP A 46 2.44 -1.77 -3.12
N ILE A 47 2.59 -0.45 -2.99
CA ILE A 47 1.81 0.54 -3.73
C ILE A 47 2.07 0.45 -5.22
N ASP A 48 3.32 0.23 -5.64
CA ASP A 48 3.71 0.14 -7.05
C ASP A 48 3.12 -1.11 -7.71
N SER A 49 3.23 -2.26 -7.06
CA SER A 49 2.68 -3.53 -7.57
C SER A 49 1.15 -3.57 -7.53
N ASN A 50 0.52 -2.91 -6.56
CA ASN A 50 -0.94 -2.91 -6.39
C ASN A 50 -1.61 -1.63 -6.91
N ALA A 51 -0.90 -0.74 -7.62
CA ALA A 51 -1.46 0.54 -8.08
C ALA A 51 -2.76 0.37 -8.88
N GLY A 52 -2.84 -0.66 -9.74
CA GLY A 52 -4.07 -0.97 -10.51
C GLY A 52 -5.23 -1.46 -9.65
N LEU A 53 -4.93 -2.27 -8.62
CA LEU A 53 -5.93 -2.77 -7.67
C LEU A 53 -6.42 -1.65 -6.74
N LEU A 54 -5.51 -0.86 -6.20
CA LEU A 54 -5.80 0.32 -5.38
C LEU A 54 -6.67 1.32 -6.14
N ARG A 55 -6.34 1.60 -7.41
CA ARG A 55 -7.15 2.46 -8.28
C ARG A 55 -8.55 1.90 -8.52
N THR A 56 -8.69 0.58 -8.66
CA THR A 56 -10.01 -0.08 -8.78
C THR A 56 -10.85 0.05 -7.51
N LEU A 57 -10.18 0.10 -6.35
CA LEU A 57 -10.81 0.33 -5.04
C LEU A 57 -11.09 1.82 -4.77
N GLY A 58 -10.72 2.72 -5.70
CA GLY A 58 -10.79 4.16 -5.50
C GLY A 58 -9.88 4.64 -4.38
N LEU A 59 -8.78 3.93 -4.15
CA LEU A 59 -7.71 4.31 -3.24
C LEU A 59 -6.67 5.05 -4.02
N ASP A 60 -6.67 6.37 -3.87
CA ASP A 60 -5.66 7.19 -4.48
C ASP A 60 -4.39 7.13 -3.65
N VAL A 61 -3.39 6.47 -4.22
CA VAL A 61 -2.05 6.36 -3.67
C VAL A 61 -1.46 7.74 -3.37
N ALA A 62 -1.81 8.74 -4.17
CA ALA A 62 -1.37 10.11 -3.97
C ALA A 62 -1.85 10.70 -2.63
N GLU A 63 -3.07 10.35 -2.19
CA GLU A 63 -3.62 10.76 -0.90
C GLU A 63 -2.92 10.07 0.26
N LEU A 64 -2.53 8.80 0.09
CA LEU A 64 -1.83 8.02 1.12
C LEU A 64 -0.34 8.39 1.27
N ASN A 65 0.24 9.06 0.27
CA ASN A 65 1.65 9.46 0.25
C ASN A 65 1.90 10.96 0.56
N ARG A 66 0.88 11.71 0.94
CA ARG A 66 1.01 13.12 1.34
C ARG A 66 1.39 13.25 2.81
#